data_AF-A0A956E8U7-F1
#
_entry.id   AF-A0A956E8U7-F1
#
_cell.length_a   1.000
_cell.length_b   1.000
_cell.length_c   1.000
_cell.angle_alpha   90.00
_cell.angle_beta   90.00
_cell.angle_gamma   90.00
#
_symmetry.space_group_name_H-M   'P 1'
#
loop_
_entity.id
_entity.type
_entity.pdbx_description
1 polymer ?
#
loop_
_entity_poly.entity_id
_entity_poly.type
_entity_poly.pdbx_seq_one_letter_code
_entity_poly.pdbx_strand_id
1 'polypeptide(L)'
;MPPELVTLDPRLRRLANASEAELLRAVAAGGGEGQTAQAEFYSRHVHYLYAVLVKQQHRLRRVVGISAEDLVQDTFHRAFSRAHTFSANAIDDPEHLRRRTRAWLGRIAQNLLIDAVRQSREISDSASLEQLEAQAPPSSRPSPDSARATGDLRPSERMTLAFQRLSEREQDVLRVSALYYRAGDDHQRLPNDVSQELARRWQTTNENIRAIRSRALKKLKSWVEETRPEAQGAPSP
;
A
#
# COMPACT_ATOMS: atom_id res chain seq x y z
N MET A 1 -18.83 -54.71 -1.77
CA MET A 1 -18.91 -53.52 -0.91
C MET A 1 -18.78 -52.29 -1.81
N PRO A 2 -19.88 -51.62 -2.17
CA PRO A 2 -19.79 -50.39 -2.94
C PRO A 2 -19.21 -49.28 -2.05
N PRO A 3 -18.45 -48.33 -2.62
CA PRO A 3 -17.97 -47.18 -1.85
C PRO A 3 -19.18 -46.36 -1.40
N GLU A 4 -19.28 -46.08 -0.11
CA GLU A 4 -20.16 -45.04 0.41
C GLU A 4 -19.85 -43.75 -0.37
N LEU A 5 -20.78 -43.38 -1.24
CA LEU A 5 -20.82 -42.04 -1.81
C LEU A 5 -20.96 -41.09 -0.62
N VAL A 6 -19.85 -40.45 -0.23
CA VAL A 6 -19.87 -39.33 0.71
C VAL A 6 -20.77 -38.28 0.09
N THR A 7 -22.05 -38.29 0.47
CA THR A 7 -23.01 -37.28 0.08
C THR A 7 -22.56 -36.00 0.76
N LEU A 8 -21.75 -35.20 0.05
CA LEU A 8 -21.34 -33.87 0.49
C LEU A 8 -22.58 -33.14 1.01
N ASP A 9 -22.51 -32.66 2.26
CA ASP A 9 -23.59 -31.91 2.92
C ASP A 9 -24.22 -30.94 1.91
N PRO A 10 -25.56 -30.99 1.70
CA PRO A 10 -26.26 -30.10 0.78
C PRO A 10 -25.90 -28.61 0.96
N ARG A 11 -25.54 -28.20 2.19
CA ARG A 11 -25.06 -26.85 2.51
C ARG A 11 -23.70 -26.54 1.86
N LEU A 12 -22.77 -27.50 1.89
CA LEU A 12 -21.46 -27.37 1.24
C LEU A 12 -21.61 -27.23 -0.27
N ARG A 13 -22.48 -28.03 -0.89
CA ARG A 13 -22.76 -27.93 -2.34
C ARG A 13 -23.37 -26.60 -2.73
N ARG A 14 -24.28 -26.06 -1.92
CA ARG A 14 -24.88 -24.74 -2.14
C ARG A 14 -23.82 -23.64 -2.09
N LEU A 15 -22.99 -23.61 -1.06
CA LEU A 15 -21.95 -22.58 -0.89
C LEU A 15 -20.83 -22.71 -1.93
N ALA A 16 -20.49 -23.92 -2.35
CA ALA A 16 -19.55 -24.17 -3.45
C ALA A 16 -19.99 -23.55 -4.79
N ASN A 17 -21.29 -23.33 -4.98
CA ASN A 17 -21.85 -22.66 -6.17
C ASN A 17 -22.30 -21.21 -5.90
N ALA A 18 -22.22 -20.75 -4.65
CA ALA A 18 -22.61 -19.40 -4.28
C ALA A 18 -21.65 -18.36 -4.87
N SER A 19 -22.20 -17.22 -5.27
CA SER A 19 -21.44 -16.04 -5.68
C SER A 19 -20.63 -15.46 -4.51
N GLU A 20 -19.61 -14.65 -4.84
CA GLU A 20 -18.77 -13.99 -3.82
C GLU A 20 -19.60 -13.12 -2.87
N ALA A 21 -20.64 -12.47 -3.40
CA ALA A 21 -21.56 -11.65 -2.61
C ALA A 21 -22.40 -12.48 -1.64
N GLU A 22 -22.86 -13.67 -2.06
CA GLU A 22 -23.61 -14.58 -1.20
C GLU A 22 -22.72 -15.15 -0.09
N LEU A 23 -21.49 -15.56 -0.42
CA LEU A 23 -20.52 -16.02 0.57
C LEU A 23 -20.27 -14.93 1.62
N LEU A 24 -19.94 -13.70 1.20
CA LEU A 24 -19.68 -12.60 2.13
C LEU A 24 -20.91 -12.18 2.95
N ARG A 25 -22.13 -12.28 2.40
CA ARG A 25 -23.36 -12.09 3.17
C ARG A 25 -23.54 -13.16 4.24
N ALA A 26 -23.28 -14.44 3.92
CA ALA A 26 -23.33 -15.53 4.89
C ALA A 26 -22.24 -15.36 5.97
N VAL A 27 -21.02 -14.93 5.59
CA VAL A 27 -19.96 -14.59 6.56
C VAL A 27 -20.41 -13.47 7.51
N ALA A 28 -21.03 -12.41 6.98
CA ALA A 28 -21.51 -11.29 7.79
C ALA A 28 -22.65 -11.69 8.75
N ALA A 29 -23.49 -12.65 8.35
CA ALA A 29 -24.56 -13.19 9.21
C ALA A 29 -24.02 -14.10 10.33
N GLY A 30 -22.85 -14.73 10.13
CA GLY A 30 -22.19 -15.58 11.12
C GLY A 30 -22.77 -16.99 11.25
N GLY A 31 -22.51 -17.64 12.38
CA GLY A 31 -22.94 -19.01 12.66
C GLY A 31 -22.21 -20.09 11.83
N GLY A 32 -22.75 -21.32 11.85
CA GLY A 32 -22.13 -22.46 11.15
C GLY A 32 -22.11 -22.33 9.61
N GLU A 33 -23.13 -21.69 9.03
CA GLU A 33 -23.15 -21.36 7.61
C GLU A 33 -22.10 -20.29 7.27
N GLY A 34 -21.94 -19.27 8.13
CA GLY A 34 -20.90 -18.25 7.99
C GLY A 34 -19.48 -18.83 8.04
N GLN A 35 -19.19 -19.78 8.94
CA GLN A 35 -17.88 -20.45 8.99
C GLN A 35 -17.60 -21.27 7.73
N THR A 36 -18.61 -21.98 7.22
CA THR A 36 -18.51 -22.71 5.96
C THR A 36 -18.26 -21.77 4.79
N ALA A 37 -18.97 -20.65 4.74
CA ALA A 37 -18.79 -19.63 3.73
C ALA A 37 -17.41 -18.96 3.80
N GLN A 38 -16.85 -18.76 5.01
CA GLN A 38 -15.49 -18.27 5.19
C GLN A 38 -14.46 -19.24 4.59
N ALA A 39 -14.58 -20.53 4.88
CA ALA A 39 -13.67 -21.55 4.36
C ALA A 39 -13.69 -21.62 2.83
N GLU A 40 -14.89 -21.60 2.24
CA GLU A 40 -15.07 -21.61 0.79
C GLU A 40 -14.57 -20.32 0.14
N PHE A 41 -14.82 -19.16 0.73
CA PHE A 41 -14.29 -17.89 0.23
C PHE A 41 -12.75 -17.86 0.32
N TYR A 42 -12.19 -18.35 1.42
CA TYR A 42 -10.74 -18.41 1.62
C TYR A 42 -10.08 -19.30 0.56
N SER A 43 -10.60 -20.52 0.35
CA SER A 43 -10.03 -21.49 -0.60
C SER A 43 -9.95 -20.93 -2.03
N ARG A 44 -10.98 -20.19 -2.47
CA ARG A 44 -11.07 -19.58 -3.81
C ARG A 44 -10.06 -18.48 -4.06
N HIS A 45 -9.70 -17.70 -3.04
CA HIS A 45 -8.93 -16.46 -3.25
C HIS A 45 -7.52 -16.50 -2.66
N VAL A 46 -7.21 -17.42 -1.75
CA VAL A 46 -5.91 -17.45 -1.04
C VAL A 46 -4.72 -17.53 -1.99
N HIS A 47 -4.77 -18.42 -2.98
CA HIS A 47 -3.67 -18.62 -3.94
C HIS A 47 -3.45 -17.37 -4.81
N TYR A 48 -4.54 -16.77 -5.29
CA TYR A 48 -4.47 -15.53 -6.06
C TYR A 48 -3.88 -14.40 -5.23
N LEU A 49 -4.41 -14.18 -4.02
CA LEU A 49 -3.98 -13.09 -3.16
C LEU A 49 -2.51 -13.25 -2.79
N TYR A 50 -2.09 -14.43 -2.36
CA TYR A 50 -0.69 -14.73 -2.06
C TYR A 50 0.23 -14.40 -3.24
N ALA A 51 -0.10 -14.86 -4.45
CA ALA A 51 0.69 -14.60 -5.65
C ALA A 51 0.81 -13.10 -5.97
N VAL A 52 -0.28 -12.33 -5.80
CA VAL A 52 -0.26 -10.88 -5.98
C VAL A 52 0.62 -10.19 -4.93
N LEU A 53 0.52 -10.57 -3.65
CA LEU A 53 1.29 -9.96 -2.56
C LEU A 53 2.79 -10.26 -2.67
N VAL A 54 3.16 -11.45 -3.16
CA VAL A 54 4.56 -11.78 -3.45
C VAL A 54 5.10 -10.94 -4.61
N LYS A 55 4.32 -10.74 -5.67
CA LYS A 55 4.79 -10.01 -6.87
C LYS A 55 4.80 -8.49 -6.68
N GLN A 56 3.67 -7.92 -6.29
CA GLN A 56 3.44 -6.46 -6.38
C GLN A 56 3.85 -5.70 -5.13
N GLN A 57 3.88 -6.35 -3.96
CA GLN A 57 4.08 -5.68 -2.68
C GLN A 57 5.38 -6.09 -1.96
N HIS A 58 6.29 -6.76 -2.67
CA HIS A 58 7.55 -7.27 -2.10
C HIS A 58 8.40 -6.18 -1.42
N ARG A 59 8.44 -4.96 -1.97
CA ARG A 59 9.26 -3.86 -1.42
C ARG A 59 8.75 -3.39 -0.06
N LEU A 60 7.46 -3.07 0.03
CA LEU A 60 6.85 -2.61 1.27
C LEU A 60 6.90 -3.69 2.35
N ARG A 61 6.63 -4.96 1.97
CA ARG A 61 6.74 -6.10 2.89
C ARG A 61 8.13 -6.26 3.49
N ARG A 62 9.19 -6.13 2.68
CA ARG A 62 10.58 -6.18 3.16
C ARG A 62 10.92 -5.04 4.12
N VAL A 63 10.36 -3.85 3.90
CA VAL A 63 10.60 -2.69 4.78
C VAL A 63 10.02 -2.93 6.17
N VAL A 64 8.85 -3.56 6.26
CA VAL A 64 8.16 -3.79 7.55
C VAL A 64 8.51 -5.16 8.16
N GLY A 65 9.14 -6.06 7.40
CA GLY A 65 9.47 -7.40 7.87
C GLY A 65 8.28 -8.36 7.97
N ILE A 66 7.15 -8.07 7.29
CA ILE A 66 5.94 -8.91 7.33
C ILE A 66 6.01 -9.99 6.23
N SER A 67 5.74 -11.24 6.62
CA SER A 67 5.66 -12.38 5.69
C SER A 67 4.47 -12.26 4.72
N ALA A 68 4.41 -13.10 3.68
CA ALA A 68 3.28 -13.04 2.74
C ALA A 68 2.07 -13.70 3.38
N GLU A 69 2.33 -14.77 4.11
CA GLU A 69 1.43 -15.63 4.84
C GLU A 69 0.68 -14.84 5.90
N ASP A 70 1.40 -14.08 6.75
CA ASP A 70 0.78 -13.25 7.79
C ASP A 70 -0.10 -12.17 7.16
N LEU A 71 0.39 -11.51 6.11
CA LEU A 71 -0.39 -10.47 5.43
C LEU A 71 -1.65 -11.04 4.77
N VAL A 72 -1.58 -12.24 4.18
CA VAL A 72 -2.74 -12.95 3.63
C VAL A 72 -3.74 -13.24 4.76
N GLN A 73 -3.26 -13.80 5.88
CA GLN A 73 -4.10 -14.14 7.03
C GLN A 73 -4.81 -12.91 7.60
N ASP A 74 -4.07 -11.82 7.83
CA ASP A 74 -4.62 -10.56 8.33
C ASP A 74 -5.60 -9.92 7.34
N THR A 75 -5.33 -10.06 6.04
CA THR A 75 -6.23 -9.57 4.99
C THR A 75 -7.57 -10.30 5.05
N PHE A 76 -7.58 -11.63 5.13
CA PHE A 76 -8.81 -12.40 5.24
C PHE A 76 -9.53 -12.15 6.57
N HIS A 77 -8.78 -12.09 7.68
CA HIS A 77 -9.35 -11.75 8.98
C HIS A 77 -10.08 -10.40 8.92
N ARG A 78 -9.43 -9.37 8.35
CA ARG A 78 -10.03 -8.05 8.18
C ARG A 78 -11.21 -8.06 7.21
N ALA A 79 -11.12 -8.82 6.12
CA ALA A 79 -12.18 -8.96 5.13
C ALA A 79 -13.44 -9.58 5.76
N PHE A 80 -13.31 -10.65 6.53
CA PHE A 80 -14.43 -11.31 7.19
C PHE A 80 -15.06 -10.43 8.27
N SER A 81 -14.25 -9.79 9.11
CA SER A 81 -14.73 -8.83 10.12
C SER A 81 -15.46 -7.63 9.52
N ARG A 82 -15.21 -7.31 8.24
CA ARG A 82 -15.87 -6.23 7.49
C ARG A 82 -16.69 -6.75 6.31
N ALA A 83 -17.12 -8.00 6.32
CA ALA A 83 -17.83 -8.60 5.19
C ALA A 83 -19.13 -7.84 4.86
N HIS A 84 -19.81 -7.29 5.86
CA HIS A 84 -21.00 -6.45 5.71
C HIS A 84 -20.76 -5.15 4.92
N THR A 85 -19.51 -4.71 4.76
CA THR A 85 -19.16 -3.51 3.97
C THR A 85 -18.94 -3.79 2.49
N PHE A 86 -18.89 -5.06 2.09
CA PHE A 86 -18.72 -5.42 0.69
C PHE A 86 -19.98 -5.11 -0.10
N SER A 87 -19.83 -4.34 -1.19
CA SER A 87 -20.93 -4.05 -2.10
C SER A 87 -20.67 -4.63 -3.49
N ALA A 88 -21.56 -5.56 -3.88
CA ALA A 88 -21.57 -6.22 -5.18
C ALA A 88 -22.11 -5.33 -6.31
N ASN A 89 -22.71 -4.16 -6.00
CA ASN A 89 -23.20 -3.17 -6.97
C ASN A 89 -23.82 -3.75 -8.25
N ALA A 90 -25.04 -4.32 -8.27
CA ALA A 90 -25.73 -4.76 -9.50
C ALA A 90 -24.83 -5.37 -10.60
N ILE A 91 -23.80 -6.12 -10.22
CA ILE A 91 -22.91 -6.83 -11.14
C ILE A 91 -23.49 -8.21 -11.30
N ASP A 92 -24.08 -8.47 -12.45
CA ASP A 92 -24.68 -9.76 -12.77
C ASP A 92 -23.65 -10.75 -13.36
N ASP A 93 -22.51 -10.25 -13.87
CA ASP A 93 -21.44 -11.11 -14.39
C ASP A 93 -20.54 -11.68 -13.26
N PRO A 94 -20.47 -13.01 -13.10
CA PRO A 94 -19.65 -13.66 -12.08
C PRO A 94 -18.16 -13.32 -12.18
N GLU A 95 -17.60 -13.15 -13.38
CA GLU A 95 -16.18 -12.84 -13.56
C GLU A 95 -15.87 -11.38 -13.17
N HIS A 96 -16.76 -10.44 -13.51
CA HIS A 96 -16.68 -9.08 -13.00
C HIS A 96 -16.76 -9.03 -11.47
N LEU A 97 -17.65 -9.80 -10.86
CA LEU A 97 -17.80 -9.87 -9.41
C LEU A 97 -16.53 -10.45 -8.76
N ARG A 98 -15.95 -11.50 -9.34
CA ARG A 98 -14.69 -12.10 -8.88
C ARG A 98 -13.54 -11.09 -8.96
N ARG A 99 -13.40 -10.36 -10.07
CA ARG A 99 -12.37 -9.30 -10.21
C ARG A 99 -12.56 -8.19 -9.19
N ARG A 100 -13.80 -7.76 -8.94
CA ARG A 100 -14.10 -6.75 -7.93
C ARG A 100 -13.75 -7.22 -6.52
N THR A 101 -14.07 -8.47 -6.20
CA THR A 101 -13.73 -9.11 -4.92
C THR A 101 -12.21 -9.13 -4.71
N ARG A 102 -11.46 -9.54 -5.73
CA ARG A 102 -9.99 -9.52 -5.72
C ARG A 102 -9.42 -8.11 -5.56
N ALA A 103 -9.98 -7.12 -6.24
CA ALA A 103 -9.57 -5.72 -6.07
C ALA A 103 -9.86 -5.19 -4.66
N TRP A 104 -10.98 -5.59 -4.06
CA TRP A 104 -11.33 -5.27 -2.69
C TRP A 104 -10.36 -5.90 -1.68
N LEU A 105 -10.03 -7.19 -1.82
CA LEU A 105 -8.99 -7.86 -1.01
C LEU A 105 -7.63 -7.20 -1.16
N GLY A 106 -7.22 -6.87 -2.39
CA GLY A 106 -5.97 -6.16 -2.64
C GLY A 106 -5.91 -4.78 -1.98
N ARG A 107 -7.04 -4.07 -1.91
CA ARG A 107 -7.14 -2.79 -1.17
C ARG A 107 -7.00 -2.97 0.33
N ILE A 108 -7.58 -4.02 0.91
CA ILE A 108 -7.41 -4.34 2.34
C ILE A 108 -5.94 -4.63 2.64
N ALA A 109 -5.30 -5.52 1.87
CA ALA A 109 -3.89 -5.87 2.06
C ALA A 109 -2.97 -4.64 1.93
N GLN A 110 -3.23 -3.79 0.94
CA GLN A 110 -2.48 -2.54 0.76
C GLN A 110 -2.61 -1.63 1.99
N ASN A 111 -3.82 -1.48 2.54
CA ASN A 111 -4.02 -0.65 3.72
C ASN A 111 -3.29 -1.23 4.95
N LEU A 112 -3.32 -2.55 5.16
CA LEU A 112 -2.60 -3.20 6.26
C LEU A 112 -1.09 -2.93 6.18
N LEU A 113 -0.49 -3.04 4.99
CA LEU A 113 0.92 -2.71 4.82
C LEU A 113 1.24 -1.26 5.12
N ILE A 114 0.35 -0.35 4.71
CA ILE A 114 0.55 1.08 4.92
C ILE A 114 0.45 1.42 6.40
N ASP A 115 -0.53 0.84 7.10
CA ASP A 115 -0.67 0.97 8.54
C ASP A 115 0.58 0.43 9.26
N ALA A 116 1.11 -0.71 8.83
CA ALA A 116 2.29 -1.30 9.44
C ALA A 116 3.58 -0.50 9.17
N VAL A 117 3.73 0.10 7.97
CA VAL A 117 4.81 1.07 7.69
C VAL A 117 4.69 2.30 8.60
N ARG A 118 3.48 2.82 8.81
CA ARG A 118 3.25 3.99 9.67
C ARG A 118 3.61 3.69 11.12
N GLN A 119 3.15 2.57 11.65
CA GLN A 119 3.45 2.13 13.01
C GLN A 119 4.96 1.90 13.21
N SER A 120 5.64 1.29 12.24
CA SER A 120 7.09 1.08 12.31
C SER A 120 7.86 2.40 12.38
N ARG A 121 7.38 3.45 11.69
CA ARG A 121 7.98 4.79 11.76
C ARG A 121 7.68 5.48 13.08
N GLU A 122 6.46 5.38 13.61
CA GLU A 122 6.13 5.95 14.92
C GLU A 122 7.00 5.35 16.03
N ILE A 123 7.22 4.03 16.00
CA ILE A 123 8.13 3.34 16.93
C ILE A 123 9.58 3.80 16.73
N SER A 124 10.02 3.95 15.48
CA SER A 124 11.37 4.44 15.19
C SER A 124 11.56 5.89 15.64
N ASP A 125 10.58 6.77 15.41
CA ASP A 125 10.64 8.19 15.77
C ASP A 125 10.56 8.35 17.30
N SER A 126 9.76 7.53 18.01
CA SER A 126 9.70 7.54 19.48
C SER A 126 10.97 6.99 20.12
N ALA A 127 11.51 5.87 19.62
CA ALA A 127 12.78 5.31 20.07
C ALA A 127 13.97 6.24 19.76
N SER A 128 13.91 6.96 18.62
CA SER A 128 14.91 7.97 18.27
C SER A 128 14.82 9.20 19.16
N LEU A 129 13.62 9.61 19.60
CA LEU A 129 13.44 10.72 20.54
C LEU A 129 14.00 10.38 21.93
N GLU A 130 13.76 9.18 22.46
CA GLU A 130 14.38 8.71 23.71
C GLU A 130 15.91 8.57 23.61
N GLN A 131 16.44 8.13 22.46
CA GLN A 131 17.89 8.07 22.24
C GLN A 131 18.54 9.45 21.98
N LEU A 132 17.82 10.40 21.38
CA LEU A 132 18.27 11.78 21.16
C LEU A 132 18.35 12.58 22.47
N GLU A 133 17.50 12.30 23.46
CA GLU A 133 17.60 12.89 24.80
C GLU A 133 18.81 12.34 25.59
N ALA A 134 19.24 11.09 25.32
CA ALA A 134 20.35 10.47 26.01
C ALA A 134 21.74 10.77 25.41
N GLN A 135 21.83 11.28 24.17
CA GLN A 135 23.11 11.50 23.47
C GLN A 135 23.13 12.77 22.61
N ALA A 136 22.96 13.95 23.20
CA ALA A 136 23.17 15.21 22.48
C ALA A 136 24.59 15.81 22.71
N PRO A 137 25.57 15.55 21.83
CA PRO A 137 26.58 16.55 21.47
C PRO A 137 26.01 17.52 20.41
N PRO A 138 26.58 18.75 20.28
CA PRO A 138 26.00 19.81 19.47
C PRO A 138 25.97 19.45 17.99
N SER A 139 24.74 19.45 17.46
CA SER A 139 24.32 19.62 16.07
C SER A 139 25.40 19.95 15.03
N SER A 140 25.86 18.94 14.30
CA SER A 140 26.48 19.12 12.99
C SER A 140 25.40 19.39 11.94
N ARG A 141 24.96 20.65 11.82
CA ARG A 141 24.32 21.12 10.58
C ARG A 141 25.30 20.84 9.43
N PRO A 142 24.88 20.23 8.31
CA PRO A 142 25.73 20.20 7.12
C PRO A 142 26.03 21.63 6.72
N SER A 143 27.31 21.98 6.66
CA SER A 143 27.77 23.30 6.23
C SER A 143 27.30 23.56 4.79
N PRO A 144 26.98 24.81 4.41
CA PRO A 144 26.52 25.15 3.04
C PRO A 144 27.53 24.77 1.93
N ASP A 145 28.77 24.44 2.28
CA ASP A 145 29.85 24.09 1.34
C ASP A 145 29.74 22.69 0.72
N SER A 146 28.84 21.80 1.18
CA SER A 146 28.60 20.52 0.51
C SER A 146 27.81 20.65 -0.81
N ALA A 147 27.48 21.86 -1.24
CA ALA A 147 26.78 22.14 -2.48
C ALA A 147 27.67 22.06 -3.75
N ARG A 148 28.98 21.82 -3.63
CA ARG A 148 29.93 21.89 -4.76
C ARG A 148 30.37 20.55 -5.37
N ALA A 149 29.80 19.42 -4.98
CA ALA A 149 30.15 18.10 -5.53
C ALA A 149 28.92 17.27 -5.97
N THR A 150 27.88 17.91 -6.53
CA THR A 150 26.67 17.21 -7.01
C THR A 150 26.91 16.30 -8.22
N GLY A 151 28.05 16.43 -8.91
CA GLY A 151 28.39 15.65 -10.10
C GLY A 151 28.54 14.15 -9.87
N ASP A 152 29.07 13.74 -8.71
CA ASP A 152 29.42 12.33 -8.41
C ASP A 152 28.40 11.58 -7.53
N LEU A 153 27.32 12.25 -7.11
CA LEU A 153 26.34 11.62 -6.23
C LEU A 153 25.59 10.49 -6.95
N ARG A 154 25.34 9.39 -6.23
CA ARG A 154 24.48 8.31 -6.72
C ARG A 154 23.07 8.86 -6.97
N PRO A 155 22.30 8.30 -7.93
CA PRO A 155 20.93 8.75 -8.18
C PRO A 155 20.03 8.78 -6.93
N SER A 156 20.24 7.84 -6.00
CA SER A 156 19.56 7.79 -4.70
C SER A 156 19.93 8.96 -3.78
N GLU A 157 21.21 9.35 -3.73
CA GLU A 157 21.70 10.46 -2.90
C GLU A 157 21.18 11.80 -3.43
N ARG A 158 21.19 11.99 -4.76
CA ARG A 158 20.54 13.13 -5.41
C ARG A 158 19.06 13.22 -5.05
N MET A 159 18.32 12.11 -5.18
CA MET A 159 16.91 12.07 -4.82
C MET A 159 16.67 12.46 -3.35
N THR A 160 17.49 11.94 -2.42
CA THR A 160 17.39 12.28 -0.99
C THR A 160 17.60 13.77 -0.74
N LEU A 161 18.63 14.39 -1.34
CA LEU A 161 18.88 15.82 -1.20
C LEU A 161 17.76 16.67 -1.82
N ALA A 162 17.27 16.28 -3.00
CA ALA A 162 16.13 16.93 -3.64
C ALA A 162 14.89 16.91 -2.73
N PHE A 163 14.65 15.77 -2.09
CA PHE A 163 13.53 15.57 -1.19
C PHE A 163 13.64 16.42 0.07
N GLN A 164 14.83 16.53 0.66
CA GLN A 164 15.08 17.34 1.85
C GLN A 164 14.87 18.85 1.62
N ARG A 165 14.95 19.33 0.37
CA ARG A 165 14.68 20.74 0.02
C ARG A 165 13.20 21.10 -0.07
N LEU A 166 12.32 20.10 -0.11
CA LEU A 166 10.87 20.34 -0.11
C LEU A 166 10.44 20.82 1.28
N SER A 167 9.36 21.61 1.34
CA SER A 167 8.74 21.95 2.62
C SER A 167 8.25 20.70 3.35
N GLU A 168 8.17 20.75 4.68
CA GLU A 168 7.67 19.64 5.50
C GLU A 168 6.32 19.11 5.00
N ARG A 169 5.42 20.02 4.61
CA ARG A 169 4.14 19.69 3.99
C ARG A 169 4.27 18.93 2.68
N GLU A 170 5.15 19.36 1.79
CA GLU A 170 5.40 18.68 0.53
C GLU A 170 6.04 17.30 0.76
N GLN A 171 6.98 17.21 1.71
CA GLN A 171 7.60 15.95 2.11
C GLN A 171 6.57 14.96 2.67
N ASP A 172 5.69 15.39 3.58
CA ASP A 172 4.64 14.52 4.14
C ASP A 172 3.69 14.02 3.05
N VAL A 173 3.18 14.93 2.21
CA VAL A 173 2.30 14.57 1.09
C VAL A 173 2.98 13.58 0.14
N LEU A 174 4.25 13.77 -0.19
CA LEU A 174 4.98 12.85 -1.08
C LEU A 174 5.31 11.51 -0.41
N ARG A 175 5.72 11.49 0.86
CA ARG A 175 5.94 10.25 1.63
C ARG A 175 4.67 9.42 1.66
N VAL A 176 3.54 10.02 2.03
CA VAL A 176 2.24 9.32 2.04
C VAL A 176 1.86 8.87 0.63
N SER A 177 2.06 9.71 -0.39
CA SER A 177 1.76 9.35 -1.78
C SER A 177 2.60 8.18 -2.30
N ALA A 178 3.86 8.09 -1.91
CA ALA A 178 4.77 7.04 -2.34
C ALA A 178 4.28 5.64 -1.91
N LEU A 179 3.57 5.53 -0.79
CA LEU A 179 2.98 4.28 -0.31
C LEU A 179 1.86 3.73 -1.22
N TYR A 180 1.26 4.60 -2.03
CA TYR A 180 0.19 4.25 -2.97
C TYR A 180 0.67 4.17 -4.43
N TYR A 181 1.97 4.38 -4.68
CA TYR A 181 2.53 4.37 -6.02
C TYR A 181 2.63 2.96 -6.60
N ARG A 182 2.13 2.81 -7.83
CA ARG A 182 2.17 1.59 -8.66
C ARG A 182 2.99 1.88 -9.90
N ALA A 183 4.09 1.16 -10.13
CA ALA A 183 4.89 1.38 -11.32
C ALA A 183 4.09 1.00 -12.58
N GLY A 184 3.98 1.92 -13.55
CA GLY A 184 3.29 1.69 -14.83
C GLY A 184 1.87 2.27 -14.95
N ASP A 185 1.27 2.76 -13.86
CA ASP A 185 -0.03 3.42 -13.91
C ASP A 185 0.13 4.94 -14.04
N ASP A 186 -0.46 5.54 -15.08
CA ASP A 186 -0.54 6.99 -15.24
C ASP A 186 -1.63 7.61 -14.35
N HIS A 187 -1.42 8.86 -13.93
CA HIS A 187 -2.39 9.68 -13.17
C HIS A 187 -2.95 9.06 -11.87
N GLN A 188 -2.18 8.22 -11.19
CA GLN A 188 -2.62 7.58 -9.95
C GLN A 188 -3.10 8.58 -8.90
N ARG A 189 -4.34 8.45 -8.47
CA ARG A 189 -4.93 9.27 -7.43
C ARG A 189 -4.72 8.62 -6.07
N LEU A 190 -4.39 9.44 -5.08
CA LEU A 190 -4.46 9.03 -3.69
C LEU A 190 -5.90 8.60 -3.36
N PRO A 191 -6.09 7.57 -2.53
CA PRO A 191 -7.39 7.28 -1.95
C PRO A 191 -8.02 8.52 -1.29
N ASN A 192 -9.35 8.65 -1.36
CA ASN A 192 -10.06 9.83 -0.88
C ASN A 192 -9.92 10.03 0.63
N ASP A 193 -10.02 8.95 1.40
CA ASP A 193 -9.78 8.89 2.83
C ASP A 193 -8.38 9.39 3.21
N VAL A 194 -7.36 8.96 2.46
CA VAL A 194 -5.97 9.40 2.67
C VAL A 194 -5.79 10.87 2.33
N SER A 195 -6.42 11.33 1.24
CA SER A 195 -6.40 12.74 0.85
C SER A 195 -7.08 13.62 1.90
N GLN A 196 -8.20 13.15 2.47
CA GLN A 196 -8.92 13.83 3.54
C GLN A 196 -8.10 13.94 4.81
N GLU A 197 -7.37 12.89 5.18
CA GLU A 197 -6.51 12.91 6.37
C GLU A 197 -5.37 13.91 6.21
N LEU A 198 -4.68 13.91 5.05
CA LEU A 198 -3.67 14.94 4.74
C LEU A 198 -4.28 16.35 4.74
N ALA A 199 -5.48 16.50 4.21
CA ALA A 199 -6.20 17.76 4.19
C ALA A 199 -6.51 18.26 5.62
N ARG A 200 -6.95 17.38 6.53
CA ARG A 200 -7.17 17.73 7.94
C ARG A 200 -5.88 18.13 8.63
N ARG A 201 -4.83 17.31 8.50
CA ARG A 201 -3.53 17.55 9.15
C ARG A 201 -2.92 18.90 8.77
N TRP A 202 -2.99 19.24 7.49
CA TRP A 202 -2.44 20.51 6.95
C TRP A 202 -3.48 21.61 6.82
N GLN A 203 -4.66 21.44 7.43
CA GLN A 203 -5.78 22.40 7.43
C GLN A 203 -6.07 22.97 6.03
N THR A 204 -6.25 22.08 5.07
CA THR A 204 -6.43 22.41 3.65
C THR A 204 -7.52 21.56 3.01
N THR A 205 -7.61 21.58 1.67
CA THR A 205 -8.61 20.82 0.90
C THR A 205 -7.98 19.65 0.14
N ASN A 206 -8.79 18.64 -0.21
CA ASN A 206 -8.35 17.51 -1.04
C ASN A 206 -7.77 17.96 -2.39
N GLU A 207 -8.31 19.03 -2.97
CA GLU A 207 -7.82 19.61 -4.22
C GLU A 207 -6.43 20.24 -4.02
N ASN A 208 -6.23 20.96 -2.92
CA ASN A 208 -4.91 21.48 -2.56
C ASN A 208 -3.89 20.37 -2.31
N ILE A 209 -4.27 19.25 -1.68
CA ILE A 209 -3.38 18.09 -1.52
C ILE A 209 -2.93 17.54 -2.89
N ARG A 210 -3.84 17.44 -3.86
CA ARG A 210 -3.50 17.02 -5.24
C ARG A 210 -2.54 18.03 -5.90
N ALA A 211 -2.81 19.32 -5.75
CA ALA A 211 -1.95 20.38 -6.29
C ALA A 211 -0.55 20.37 -5.65
N ILE A 212 -0.46 20.21 -4.32
CA ILE A 212 0.80 20.08 -3.58
C ILE A 212 1.60 18.89 -4.10
N ARG A 213 0.97 17.71 -4.22
CA ARG A 213 1.63 16.51 -4.77
C ARG A 213 2.19 16.76 -6.17
N SER A 214 1.38 17.30 -7.08
CA SER A 214 1.79 17.57 -8.46
C SER A 214 2.97 18.54 -8.53
N ARG A 215 2.88 19.66 -7.78
CA ARG A 215 3.95 20.67 -7.73
C ARG A 215 5.23 20.11 -7.09
N ALA A 216 5.12 19.35 -6.02
CA ALA A 216 6.27 18.75 -5.35
C ALA A 216 6.98 17.71 -6.24
N LEU A 217 6.23 16.86 -6.97
CA LEU A 217 6.81 15.96 -7.97
C LEU A 217 7.51 16.70 -9.09
N LYS A 218 6.92 17.80 -9.58
CA LYS A 218 7.56 18.65 -10.59
C LYS A 218 8.88 19.24 -10.07
N LYS A 219 8.90 19.78 -8.84
CA LYS A 219 10.11 20.29 -8.19
C LYS A 219 11.20 19.22 -8.08
N LEU A 220 10.86 18.00 -7.65
CA LEU A 220 11.80 16.88 -7.58
C LEU A 220 12.38 16.54 -8.94
N LYS A 221 11.53 16.43 -9.96
CA LYS A 221 11.97 16.12 -11.32
C LYS A 221 12.94 17.17 -11.86
N SER A 222 12.58 18.45 -11.76
CA SER A 222 13.44 19.56 -12.21
C SER A 222 14.80 19.54 -11.52
N TRP A 223 14.85 19.34 -10.19
CA TRP A 223 16.11 19.30 -9.47
C TRP A 223 16.99 18.11 -9.87
N VAL A 224 16.40 16.93 -10.05
CA VAL A 224 17.15 15.73 -10.48
C VAL A 224 17.67 15.88 -11.91
N GLU A 225 16.93 16.56 -12.79
CA GLU A 225 17.36 16.87 -14.16
C GLU A 225 18.47 17.93 -14.18
N GLU A 226 18.35 19.00 -13.40
CA GLU A 226 19.36 20.07 -13.26
C GLU A 226 20.67 19.57 -12.64
N THR A 227 20.60 18.55 -11.77
CA THR A 227 21.77 17.95 -11.10
C THR A 227 22.27 16.68 -11.80
N ARG A 228 21.73 16.34 -12.98
CA ARG A 228 22.24 15.25 -13.78
C ARG A 228 23.59 15.69 -14.36
N PRO A 229 24.70 14.96 -14.13
CA PRO A 229 25.95 15.29 -14.77
C PRO A 229 25.76 15.22 -16.30
N GLU A 230 26.18 16.28 -17.00
CA GLU A 230 26.27 16.25 -18.46
C GLU A 230 27.09 15.02 -18.84
N ALA A 231 26.49 14.12 -19.62
CA ALA A 231 27.26 13.04 -20.21
C ALA A 231 28.35 13.69 -21.05
N GLN A 232 29.60 13.58 -20.60
CA GLN A 232 30.76 14.07 -21.31
C GLN A 232 30.67 13.57 -22.76
N GLY A 233 30.64 14.51 -23.70
CA GLY A 233 30.67 14.22 -25.13
C GLY A 233 31.86 13.34 -25.44
N ALA A 234 31.61 12.18 -26.02
CA ALA A 234 32.65 11.40 -26.66
C ALA A 234 33.25 12.25 -27.80
N PRO A 235 34.57 12.45 -27.86
CA PRO A 235 35.18 12.98 -29.08
C PRO A 235 35.04 11.91 -30.17
N SER A 236 34.51 12.33 -31.32
CA SER A 236 34.55 11.56 -32.57
C SER A 236 35.99 11.19 -32.92
N PRO A 237 36.20 9.95 -33.38
CA PRO A 237 37.00 9.67 -34.57
C PRO A 237 36.12 9.41 -35.79
#